data_AF-A0A8H3I3P0-F1
#
_entry.id   AF-A0A8H3I3P0-F1
#
_cell.length_a   1.000
_cell.length_b   1.000
_cell.length_c   1.000
_cell.angle_alpha   90.00
_cell.angle_beta   90.00
_cell.angle_gamma   90.00
#
_symmetry.space_group_name_H-M   'P 1'
#
loop_
_entity.id
_entity.type
_entity.pdbx_description
1 polymer ?
#
loop_
_entity_poly.entity_id
_entity_poly.type
_entity_poly.pdbx_seq_one_letter_code
_entity_poly.pdbx_strand_id
1 'polypeptide(L)'
;MAAASGSEKDQWNSQAQENQYHSQQGFSQHPQQGPQAQQNQYHSQQAFQQQHPHQAHHHQQQQQQQQQQAQPQIPPLSPVPAPGVYCLPQCIAHQTTSLILRDRMFSFGGDSEIFGTDGSLMFVVKGAVMSMSQRKEVFDSRGQHLFTVRAEVFSIPASYYCETPDGKRFMDVRGKWTFLKAKSEVVFINNGDGKEVKIDLKDNYTNTHAEIKLDNGHVVACIDRDFWSGRNLLGANQYMLTIAPGMDIALCVAMCLAMDERMKQRNN
;
A
#
# COMPACT_ATOMS: atom_id res chain seq x y z
N MET A 1 61.38 32.95 0.88
CA MET A 1 60.67 33.41 -0.34
C MET A 1 59.40 32.60 -0.48
N ALA A 2 58.30 33.29 -0.78
CA ALA A 2 56.96 32.78 -1.11
C ALA A 2 56.99 31.69 -2.22
N ALA A 3 55.95 30.91 -2.51
CA ALA A 3 54.52 31.16 -2.43
C ALA A 3 53.71 29.84 -2.51
N ALA A 4 52.41 29.97 -2.28
CA ALA A 4 51.37 28.97 -2.27
C ALA A 4 51.08 28.30 -3.62
N SER A 5 50.53 27.07 -3.58
CA SER A 5 49.49 26.62 -4.52
C SER A 5 48.59 25.61 -3.81
N GLY A 6 47.55 26.12 -3.15
CA GLY A 6 46.43 25.30 -2.67
C GLY A 6 45.51 25.02 -3.87
N SER A 7 45.40 23.76 -4.26
CA SER A 7 44.57 23.32 -5.38
C SER A 7 43.08 23.27 -4.98
N GLU A 8 42.24 23.86 -5.83
CA GLU A 8 40.77 23.91 -5.99
C GLU A 8 39.88 22.75 -5.51
N LYS A 9 40.39 21.67 -4.92
CA LYS A 9 39.59 20.53 -4.45
C LYS A 9 39.01 20.70 -3.04
N ASP A 10 39.53 21.62 -2.25
CA ASP A 10 39.03 21.89 -0.90
C ASP A 10 37.83 22.87 -0.89
N GLN A 11 37.62 23.65 -1.97
CA GLN A 11 36.49 24.58 -2.08
C GLN A 11 35.17 23.90 -2.47
N TRP A 12 35.20 22.75 -3.14
CA TRP A 12 33.96 22.02 -3.49
C TRP A 12 33.37 21.27 -2.29
N ASN A 13 34.21 20.88 -1.32
CA ASN A 13 33.77 20.11 -0.16
C ASN A 13 33.24 20.99 0.97
N SER A 14 33.61 22.28 1.02
CA SER A 14 33.10 23.22 2.02
C SER A 14 31.72 23.78 1.66
N GLN A 15 31.41 24.00 0.37
CA GLN A 15 30.08 24.47 -0.05
C GLN A 15 29.00 23.37 -0.03
N ALA A 16 29.38 22.09 -0.17
CA ALA A 16 28.44 20.99 -0.02
C ALA A 16 28.07 20.72 1.45
N GLN A 17 28.97 21.01 2.40
CA GLN A 17 28.70 20.87 3.83
C GLN A 17 27.95 22.08 4.44
N GLU A 18 28.11 23.30 3.91
CA GLU A 18 27.33 24.47 4.36
C GLU A 18 25.87 24.45 3.89
N ASN A 19 25.59 23.90 2.70
CA ASN A 19 24.21 23.73 2.21
C ASN A 19 23.46 22.56 2.86
N GLN A 20 24.18 21.67 3.55
CA GLN A 20 23.57 20.62 4.37
C GLN A 20 23.20 21.08 5.79
N TYR A 21 23.64 22.27 6.22
CA TYR A 21 23.30 22.86 7.52
C TYR A 21 22.25 23.98 7.46
N HIS A 22 21.88 24.49 6.29
CA HIS A 22 20.91 25.59 6.15
C HIS A 22 19.48 25.20 5.71
N SER A 23 19.16 23.91 5.59
CA SER A 23 17.78 23.45 5.31
C SER A 23 17.01 22.91 6.55
N GLN A 24 17.58 23.06 7.75
CA GLN A 24 16.91 22.72 9.03
C GLN A 24 16.33 23.92 9.78
N GLN A 25 16.11 25.07 9.13
CA GLN A 25 15.46 26.22 9.76
C GLN A 25 14.20 26.61 8.98
N GLY A 26 13.19 25.75 9.09
CA GLY A 26 11.88 25.96 8.50
C GLY A 26 10.80 25.08 9.12
N PHE A 27 11.02 24.54 10.31
CA PHE A 27 9.90 24.07 11.14
C PHE A 27 9.32 25.29 11.82
N SER A 28 8.15 25.71 11.34
CA SER A 28 7.23 26.52 12.12
C SER A 28 7.17 25.90 13.51
N GLN A 29 7.65 26.63 14.51
CA GLN A 29 7.40 26.28 15.91
C GLN A 29 5.89 26.36 16.10
N HIS A 30 5.22 25.24 15.88
CA HIS A 30 3.96 25.00 16.56
C HIS A 30 4.30 25.05 18.05
N PRO A 31 3.69 25.95 18.83
CA PRO A 31 3.96 25.99 20.26
C PRO A 31 3.58 24.61 20.81
N GLN A 32 4.59 23.87 21.31
CA GLN A 32 4.33 22.75 22.19
C GLN A 32 3.62 23.34 23.40
N GLN A 33 2.29 23.23 23.39
CA GLN A 33 1.46 23.54 24.52
C GLN A 33 1.87 22.57 25.63
N GLY A 34 2.64 23.06 26.61
CA GLY A 34 2.99 22.30 27.79
C GLY A 34 1.73 21.83 28.52
N PRO A 35 1.84 20.91 29.49
CA PRO A 35 0.70 20.35 30.23
C PRO A 35 -0.27 21.43 30.78
N GLN A 36 0.25 22.62 31.11
CA GLN A 36 -0.52 23.76 31.56
C GLN A 36 -1.40 24.41 30.47
N ALA A 37 -0.98 24.45 29.21
CA ALA A 37 -1.80 24.99 28.13
C ALA A 37 -2.97 24.06 27.80
N GLN A 38 -2.74 22.74 27.85
CA GLN A 38 -3.78 21.73 27.70
C GLN A 38 -4.77 21.75 28.89
N GLN A 39 -4.27 22.01 30.11
CA GLN A 39 -5.10 22.16 31.31
C GLN A 39 -5.92 23.46 31.27
N ASN A 40 -5.37 24.57 30.78
CA ASN A 40 -6.11 25.82 30.58
C ASN A 40 -7.20 25.67 29.49
N GLN A 41 -6.94 24.89 28.45
CA GLN A 41 -7.92 24.59 27.41
C GLN A 41 -9.08 23.73 27.94
N TYR A 42 -8.80 22.78 28.85
CA TYR A 42 -9.84 22.00 29.55
C TYR A 42 -10.69 22.86 30.49
N HIS A 43 -10.07 23.73 31.30
CA HIS A 43 -10.81 24.57 32.25
C HIS A 43 -11.71 25.60 31.53
N SER A 44 -11.22 26.18 30.43
CA SER A 44 -12.01 27.11 29.59
C SER A 44 -13.18 26.42 28.88
N GLN A 45 -13.01 25.17 28.43
CA GLN A 45 -14.11 24.37 27.88
C GLN A 45 -15.17 24.03 28.93
N GLN A 46 -14.76 23.64 30.13
CA GLN A 46 -15.70 23.36 31.22
C GLN A 46 -16.47 24.61 31.66
N ALA A 47 -15.80 25.76 31.72
CA ALA A 47 -16.44 27.03 32.03
C ALA A 47 -17.49 27.42 30.97
N PHE A 48 -17.20 27.24 29.67
CA PHE A 48 -18.15 27.49 28.58
C PHE A 48 -19.37 26.56 28.64
N GLN A 49 -19.16 25.28 28.97
CA GLN A 49 -20.25 24.30 29.11
C GLN A 49 -21.18 24.61 30.29
N GLN A 50 -20.65 25.16 31.38
CA GLN A 50 -21.46 25.57 32.53
C GLN A 50 -22.26 26.86 32.26
N GLN A 51 -21.69 27.81 31.51
CA GLN A 51 -22.33 29.10 31.23
C GLN A 51 -23.34 29.03 30.08
N HIS A 52 -23.14 28.14 29.11
CA HIS A 52 -24.00 28.04 27.92
C HIS A 52 -24.36 26.58 27.56
N PRO A 53 -25.15 25.88 28.41
CA PRO A 53 -25.44 24.45 28.24
C PRO A 53 -26.17 24.13 26.93
N HIS A 54 -27.00 25.06 26.43
CA HIS A 54 -27.67 24.90 25.13
C HIS A 54 -26.75 25.11 23.92
N GLN A 55 -25.68 25.92 24.04
CA GLN A 55 -24.70 26.12 22.97
C GLN A 55 -23.63 25.04 22.95
N ALA A 56 -23.29 24.48 24.13
CA ALA A 56 -22.36 23.37 24.26
C ALA A 56 -22.78 22.14 23.44
N HIS A 57 -24.08 21.82 23.41
CA HIS A 57 -24.61 20.73 22.61
C HIS A 57 -24.40 20.97 21.11
N HIS A 58 -24.68 22.18 20.62
CA HIS A 58 -24.43 22.54 19.22
C HIS A 58 -22.95 22.54 18.85
N HIS A 59 -22.07 22.99 19.76
CA HIS A 59 -20.63 22.99 19.54
C HIS A 59 -20.05 21.57 19.51
N GLN A 60 -20.51 20.70 20.41
CA GLN A 60 -20.12 19.30 20.46
C GLN A 60 -20.63 18.53 19.24
N GLN A 61 -21.85 18.84 18.77
CA GLN A 61 -22.43 18.25 17.56
C GLN A 61 -21.71 18.73 16.29
N GLN A 62 -21.29 20.00 16.22
CA GLN A 62 -20.46 20.52 15.13
C GLN A 62 -19.05 19.90 15.13
N GLN A 63 -18.43 19.70 16.29
CA GLN A 63 -17.14 19.03 16.38
C GLN A 63 -17.24 17.55 15.99
N GLN A 64 -18.33 16.86 16.37
CA GLN A 64 -18.58 15.48 15.93
C GLN A 64 -18.82 15.40 14.40
N GLN A 65 -19.54 16.36 13.82
CA GLN A 65 -19.73 16.44 12.37
C GLN A 65 -18.43 16.74 11.62
N GLN A 66 -17.57 17.62 12.15
CA GLN A 66 -16.25 17.90 11.56
C GLN A 66 -15.28 16.71 11.69
N GLN A 67 -15.37 15.92 12.76
CA GLN A 67 -14.55 14.72 12.93
C GLN A 67 -15.01 13.56 12.02
N GLN A 68 -16.30 13.45 11.71
CA GLN A 68 -16.83 12.45 10.76
C GLN A 68 -16.45 12.73 9.31
N GLN A 69 -16.16 13.97 8.95
CA GLN A 69 -15.78 14.35 7.58
C GLN A 69 -14.31 14.13 7.23
N ALA A 70 -13.46 13.86 8.22
CA ALA A 70 -12.02 13.71 8.00
C ALA A 70 -11.62 12.24 7.82
N GLN A 71 -12.34 11.41 7.07
CA GLN A 71 -11.72 10.17 6.58
C GLN A 71 -10.60 10.58 5.61
N PRO A 72 -9.34 10.16 5.79
CA PRO A 72 -8.30 10.47 4.82
C PRO A 72 -8.74 9.86 3.48
N GLN A 73 -9.08 10.69 2.51
CA GLN A 73 -9.41 10.24 1.17
C GLN A 73 -8.08 10.18 0.42
N ILE A 74 -7.58 8.98 0.08
CA ILE A 74 -6.53 8.91 -0.94
C ILE A 74 -7.15 9.46 -2.23
N PRO A 75 -6.45 10.35 -2.97
CA PRO A 75 -6.96 10.86 -4.23
C PRO A 75 -7.41 9.70 -5.13
N PRO A 76 -8.61 9.79 -5.74
CA PRO A 76 -9.06 8.74 -6.64
C PRO A 76 -8.09 8.60 -7.81
N LEU A 77 -7.73 7.37 -8.14
CA LEU A 77 -6.88 7.09 -9.29
C LEU A 77 -7.64 7.36 -10.59
N SER A 78 -6.91 7.80 -11.62
CA SER A 78 -7.48 7.99 -12.96
C SER A 78 -7.90 6.64 -13.56
N PRO A 79 -9.02 6.58 -14.30
CA PRO A 79 -9.44 5.36 -14.98
C PRO A 79 -8.38 4.85 -15.96
N VAL A 80 -8.20 3.52 -15.99
CA VAL A 80 -7.41 2.84 -17.01
C VAL A 80 -8.10 3.04 -18.37
N PRO A 81 -7.40 3.53 -19.41
CA PRO A 81 -7.97 3.64 -20.74
C PRO A 81 -8.49 2.31 -21.28
N ALA A 82 -9.52 2.35 -22.12
CA ALA A 82 -10.05 1.16 -22.78
C ALA A 82 -8.93 0.41 -23.53
N PRO A 83 -8.92 -0.93 -23.48
CA PRO A 83 -9.97 -1.82 -22.97
C PRO A 83 -9.89 -2.13 -21.46
N GLY A 84 -9.06 -1.43 -20.69
CA GLY A 84 -8.74 -1.79 -19.31
C GLY A 84 -7.61 -2.82 -19.22
N VAL A 85 -7.29 -3.25 -18.00
CA VAL A 85 -6.25 -4.24 -17.71
C VAL A 85 -6.80 -5.31 -16.77
N TYR A 86 -7.02 -6.51 -17.28
CA TYR A 86 -7.64 -7.59 -16.51
C TYR A 86 -7.30 -9.00 -16.97
N CYS A 87 -7.37 -9.95 -16.04
CA CYS A 87 -7.31 -11.40 -16.30
C CYS A 87 -8.64 -12.09 -15.98
N LEU A 88 -9.39 -11.58 -15.00
CA LEU A 88 -10.69 -12.06 -14.54
C LEU A 88 -11.74 -10.97 -14.82
N PRO A 89 -12.52 -11.08 -15.92
CA PRO A 89 -13.47 -10.05 -16.33
C PRO A 89 -14.51 -9.69 -15.26
N GLN A 90 -14.89 -10.66 -14.43
CA GLN A 90 -15.83 -10.47 -13.33
C GLN A 90 -15.28 -9.65 -12.15
N CYS A 91 -13.98 -9.35 -12.16
CA CYS A 91 -13.29 -8.62 -11.10
C CYS A 91 -12.82 -7.22 -11.54
N ILE A 92 -13.30 -6.70 -12.67
CA ILE A 92 -12.95 -5.36 -13.14
C ILE A 92 -13.55 -4.30 -12.20
N ALA A 93 -12.72 -3.39 -11.72
CA ALA A 93 -13.17 -2.24 -10.94
C ALA A 93 -13.95 -1.27 -11.83
N HIS A 94 -15.21 -0.98 -11.51
CA HIS A 94 -16.00 0.03 -12.23
C HIS A 94 -15.77 1.45 -11.71
N GLN A 95 -15.23 1.56 -10.50
CA GLN A 95 -14.86 2.81 -9.84
C GLN A 95 -13.57 2.58 -9.04
N THR A 96 -12.97 3.66 -8.55
CA THR A 96 -11.83 3.53 -7.66
C THR A 96 -12.23 2.68 -6.46
N THR A 97 -11.49 1.60 -6.24
CA THR A 97 -11.80 0.60 -5.21
C THR A 97 -10.64 0.51 -4.25
N SER A 98 -10.90 0.69 -2.95
CA SER A 98 -9.88 0.59 -1.91
C SER A 98 -10.15 -0.62 -1.02
N LEU A 99 -9.12 -1.44 -0.83
CA LEU A 99 -9.15 -2.65 -0.02
C LEU A 99 -8.23 -2.51 1.18
N ILE A 100 -8.64 -3.06 2.33
CA ILE A 100 -7.82 -3.19 3.53
C ILE A 100 -7.26 -4.61 3.58
N LEU A 101 -5.94 -4.72 3.47
CA LEU A 101 -5.19 -5.96 3.57
C LEU A 101 -4.39 -5.95 4.89
N ARG A 102 -4.16 -7.09 5.53
CA ARG A 102 -3.23 -7.18 6.66
C ARG A 102 -1.81 -7.37 6.13
N ASP A 103 -0.87 -6.61 6.68
CA ASP A 103 0.54 -6.93 6.53
C ASP A 103 0.80 -8.31 7.15
N ARG A 104 1.51 -9.17 6.41
CA ARG A 104 1.77 -10.56 6.83
C ARG A 104 0.52 -11.34 7.28
N MET A 105 -0.67 -11.08 6.71
CA MET A 105 -1.92 -11.88 6.86
C MET A 105 -1.64 -13.42 6.94
N PHE A 106 -0.54 -13.88 6.33
CA PHE A 106 -0.28 -15.27 5.96
C PHE A 106 0.99 -15.87 6.60
N SER A 107 1.58 -15.19 7.58
CA SER A 107 2.78 -15.68 8.26
C SER A 107 2.51 -16.88 9.19
N PHE A 108 1.26 -17.06 9.62
CA PHE A 108 0.80 -18.16 10.50
C PHE A 108 -0.32 -19.00 9.88
N GLY A 109 -0.17 -19.46 8.63
CA GLY A 109 -0.99 -20.54 8.07
C GLY A 109 -2.51 -20.46 8.28
N GLY A 110 -3.09 -19.26 8.32
CA GLY A 110 -4.51 -19.06 8.62
C GLY A 110 -5.28 -18.56 7.41
N ASP A 111 -6.60 -18.72 7.46
CA ASP A 111 -7.51 -18.04 6.56
C ASP A 111 -7.53 -16.54 6.88
N SER A 112 -7.79 -15.72 5.87
CA SER A 112 -7.81 -14.26 5.97
C SER A 112 -8.92 -13.67 5.14
N GLU A 113 -9.40 -12.52 5.57
CA GLU A 113 -10.48 -11.78 4.91
C GLU A 113 -9.95 -10.41 4.47
N ILE A 114 -10.28 -10.04 3.24
CA ILE A 114 -9.96 -8.74 2.64
C ILE A 114 -11.27 -7.97 2.52
N PHE A 115 -11.29 -6.76 3.09
CA PHE A 115 -12.46 -5.91 3.14
C PHE A 115 -12.29 -4.68 2.25
N GLY A 116 -13.39 -4.17 1.70
CA GLY A 116 -13.45 -2.81 1.18
C GLY A 116 -13.38 -1.80 2.33
N THR A 117 -13.04 -0.55 2.03
CA THR A 117 -13.06 0.56 3.02
C THR A 117 -14.47 0.89 3.54
N ASP A 118 -15.50 0.41 2.85
CA ASP A 118 -16.90 0.47 3.28
C ASP A 118 -17.29 -0.66 4.26
N GLY A 119 -16.35 -1.56 4.57
CA GLY A 119 -16.57 -2.72 5.44
C GLY A 119 -17.15 -3.94 4.73
N SER A 120 -17.37 -3.88 3.42
CA SER A 120 -17.83 -5.05 2.65
C SER A 120 -16.75 -6.13 2.57
N LEU A 121 -17.12 -7.39 2.76
CA LEU A 121 -16.20 -8.51 2.50
C LEU A 121 -16.00 -8.61 0.99
N MET A 122 -14.75 -8.51 0.53
CA MET A 122 -14.41 -8.55 -0.89
C MET A 122 -13.82 -9.91 -1.29
N PHE A 123 -12.89 -10.43 -0.48
CA PHE A 123 -12.25 -11.73 -0.73
C PHE A 123 -12.00 -12.50 0.56
N VAL A 124 -12.01 -13.82 0.46
CA VAL A 124 -11.50 -14.74 1.47
C VAL A 124 -10.28 -15.46 0.91
N VAL A 125 -9.17 -15.40 1.62
CA VAL A 125 -7.92 -16.07 1.26
C VAL A 125 -7.72 -17.24 2.22
N LYS A 126 -7.67 -18.46 1.71
CA LYS A 126 -7.41 -19.66 2.49
C LYS A 126 -5.99 -20.15 2.28
N GLY A 127 -5.25 -20.37 3.37
CA GLY A 127 -3.85 -20.80 3.34
C GLY A 127 -3.68 -22.19 3.94
N ALA A 128 -2.91 -23.06 3.28
CA ALA A 128 -2.60 -24.37 3.86
C ALA A 128 -1.52 -24.25 4.96
N VAL A 129 -1.90 -24.48 6.21
CA VAL A 129 -1.07 -24.30 7.43
C VAL A 129 0.21 -25.16 7.45
N MET A 130 0.30 -26.22 6.64
CA MET A 130 1.41 -27.19 6.67
C MET A 130 1.76 -27.81 5.31
N SER A 131 1.57 -27.11 4.19
CA SER A 131 1.94 -27.67 2.87
C SER A 131 3.25 -27.12 2.34
N MET A 132 4.13 -28.01 1.85
CA MET A 132 5.31 -27.65 1.05
C MET A 132 4.97 -26.81 -0.19
N SER A 133 3.70 -26.83 -0.64
CA SER A 133 3.24 -26.16 -1.85
C SER A 133 3.00 -24.65 -1.71
N GLN A 134 2.98 -24.12 -0.47
CA GLN A 134 2.70 -22.69 -0.19
C GLN A 134 1.46 -22.16 -0.94
N ARG A 135 0.45 -23.02 -1.10
CA ARG A 135 -0.77 -22.74 -1.85
C ARG A 135 -1.68 -21.79 -1.07
N LYS A 136 -2.17 -20.76 -1.75
CA LYS A 136 -3.24 -19.89 -1.24
C LYS A 136 -4.40 -19.84 -2.22
N GLU A 137 -5.59 -20.14 -1.75
CA GLU A 137 -6.81 -20.07 -2.54
C GLU A 137 -7.55 -18.78 -2.24
N VAL A 138 -8.02 -18.09 -3.27
CA VAL A 138 -8.76 -16.84 -3.12
C VAL A 138 -10.19 -17.04 -3.63
N PHE A 139 -11.14 -16.68 -2.79
CA PHE A 139 -12.57 -16.79 -3.03
C PHE A 139 -13.19 -15.39 -3.01
N ASP A 140 -14.28 -15.20 -3.77
CA ASP A 140 -15.12 -14.02 -3.65
C ASP A 140 -15.98 -14.06 -2.37
N SER A 141 -16.75 -13.01 -2.13
CA SER A 141 -17.67 -12.89 -0.99
C SER A 141 -18.82 -13.90 -1.00
N ARG A 142 -19.05 -14.60 -2.12
CA ARG A 142 -20.06 -15.66 -2.26
C ARG A 142 -19.45 -17.06 -2.09
N GLY A 143 -18.15 -17.16 -1.83
CA GLY A 143 -17.44 -18.42 -1.70
C GLY A 143 -17.07 -19.09 -3.03
N GLN A 144 -17.19 -18.38 -4.16
CA GLN A 144 -16.71 -18.89 -5.44
C GLN A 144 -15.18 -18.80 -5.49
N HIS A 145 -14.52 -19.92 -5.78
CA HIS A 145 -13.07 -19.94 -5.99
C HIS A 145 -12.73 -19.14 -7.25
N LEU A 146 -11.84 -18.15 -7.11
CA LEU A 146 -11.39 -17.28 -8.20
C LEU A 146 -10.04 -17.69 -8.74
N PHE A 147 -9.07 -17.92 -7.85
CA PHE A 147 -7.72 -18.32 -8.24
C PHE A 147 -6.93 -18.92 -7.09
N THR A 148 -5.80 -19.52 -7.43
CA THR A 148 -4.81 -20.05 -6.51
C THR A 148 -3.46 -19.39 -6.76
N VAL A 149 -2.78 -18.90 -5.72
CA VAL A 149 -1.36 -18.52 -5.75
C VAL A 149 -0.51 -19.72 -5.36
N ARG A 150 0.54 -20.01 -6.14
CA ARG A 150 1.43 -21.17 -5.93
C ARG A 150 2.89 -20.76 -6.08
N ALA A 151 3.75 -21.39 -5.28
CA ALA A 151 5.19 -21.31 -5.48
C ALA A 151 5.62 -22.20 -6.66
N GLU A 152 6.56 -21.70 -7.46
CA GLU A 152 7.24 -22.47 -8.48
C GLU A 152 8.28 -23.40 -7.82
N VAL A 153 8.14 -24.70 -8.02
CA VAL A 153 8.99 -25.71 -7.38
C VAL A 153 10.41 -25.61 -7.96
N PHE A 154 11.44 -25.62 -7.10
CA PHE A 154 12.85 -25.50 -7.47
C PHE A 154 13.25 -24.19 -8.19
N SER A 155 12.49 -23.11 -8.00
CA SER A 155 12.85 -21.80 -8.56
C SER A 155 13.83 -21.02 -7.65
N ILE A 156 14.98 -20.62 -8.20
CA ILE A 156 15.95 -19.74 -7.53
C ILE A 156 16.30 -18.59 -8.48
N PRO A 157 15.95 -17.33 -8.16
CA PRO A 157 15.21 -16.89 -6.97
C PRO A 157 13.71 -17.29 -7.01
N ALA A 158 13.12 -17.45 -5.82
CA ALA A 158 11.75 -17.96 -5.63
C ALA A 158 10.68 -17.26 -6.48
N SER A 159 10.05 -17.98 -7.41
CA SER A 159 9.00 -17.44 -8.27
C SER A 159 7.64 -18.01 -7.88
N TYR A 160 6.58 -17.27 -8.21
CA TYR A 160 5.20 -17.66 -7.95
C TYR A 160 4.38 -17.54 -9.22
N TYR A 161 3.24 -18.21 -9.25
CA TYR A 161 2.25 -18.05 -10.30
C TYR A 161 0.83 -18.12 -9.75
N CYS A 162 -0.11 -17.63 -10.53
CA CYS A 162 -1.52 -17.73 -10.25
C CYS A 162 -2.24 -18.50 -11.33
N GLU A 163 -3.13 -19.40 -10.90
CA GLU A 163 -3.96 -20.22 -11.77
C GLU A 163 -5.43 -20.10 -11.38
N THR A 164 -6.32 -20.14 -12.36
CA THR A 164 -7.77 -20.27 -12.16
C THR A 164 -8.13 -21.67 -11.65
N PRO A 165 -9.39 -21.90 -11.19
CA PRO A 165 -9.79 -23.20 -10.61
C PRO A 165 -9.67 -24.39 -11.58
N ASP A 166 -9.70 -24.12 -12.89
CA ASP A 166 -9.47 -25.10 -13.96
C ASP A 166 -7.97 -25.39 -14.23
N GLY A 167 -7.06 -24.78 -13.46
CA GLY A 167 -5.62 -24.95 -13.59
C GLY A 167 -4.96 -24.07 -14.66
N LYS A 168 -5.70 -23.14 -15.29
CA LYS A 168 -5.10 -22.23 -16.27
C LYS A 168 -4.31 -21.13 -15.58
N ARG A 169 -2.99 -21.14 -15.79
CA ARG A 169 -2.08 -20.08 -15.35
C ARG A 169 -2.39 -18.76 -16.06
N PHE A 170 -2.57 -17.68 -15.31
CA PHE A 170 -2.89 -16.35 -15.85
C PHE A 170 -1.90 -15.27 -15.44
N MET A 171 -1.11 -15.46 -14.39
CA MET A 171 -0.11 -14.50 -13.93
C MET A 171 1.13 -15.20 -13.39
N ASP A 172 2.29 -14.62 -13.69
CA ASP A 172 3.59 -15.00 -13.17
C ASP A 172 4.16 -13.88 -12.31
N VAL A 173 4.80 -14.26 -11.20
CA VAL A 173 5.68 -13.37 -10.43
C VAL A 173 7.07 -13.97 -10.47
N ARG A 174 7.88 -13.44 -11.40
CA ARG A 174 9.22 -13.94 -11.69
C ARG A 174 10.23 -13.19 -10.87
N GLY A 175 11.14 -13.94 -10.26
CA GLY A 175 12.31 -13.35 -9.67
C GLY A 175 13.39 -13.04 -10.69
N LYS A 176 13.88 -11.81 -10.70
CA LYS A 176 15.04 -11.40 -11.50
C LYS A 176 16.27 -11.27 -10.61
N TRP A 177 17.34 -11.97 -10.96
CA TRP A 177 18.67 -11.68 -10.42
C TRP A 177 19.27 -10.50 -11.21
N THR A 178 19.59 -9.41 -10.52
CA THR A 178 20.41 -8.33 -11.11
C THR A 178 21.66 -8.16 -10.26
N PHE A 179 22.76 -7.67 -10.85
CA PHE A 179 24.14 -7.70 -10.32
C PHE A 179 24.32 -7.31 -8.83
N LEU A 180 23.38 -6.59 -8.17
CA LEU A 180 23.39 -6.33 -6.72
C LEU A 180 22.01 -6.35 -6.02
N LYS A 181 20.88 -6.58 -6.72
CA LYS A 181 19.53 -6.46 -6.12
C LYS A 181 18.55 -7.50 -6.68
N ALA A 182 17.78 -8.12 -5.79
CA ALA A 182 16.65 -8.96 -6.17
C ALA A 182 15.50 -8.07 -6.66
N LYS A 183 15.03 -8.30 -7.90
CA LYS A 183 13.84 -7.63 -8.45
C LYS A 183 12.73 -8.66 -8.64
N SER A 184 11.49 -8.17 -8.69
CA SER A 184 10.33 -8.98 -9.05
C SER A 184 9.68 -8.35 -10.27
N GLU A 185 9.27 -9.19 -11.21
CA GLU A 185 8.46 -8.81 -12.37
C GLU A 185 7.17 -9.61 -12.33
N VAL A 186 6.05 -8.93 -12.46
CA VAL A 186 4.76 -9.57 -12.75
C VAL A 186 4.57 -9.63 -14.25
N VAL A 187 4.18 -10.79 -14.77
CA VAL A 187 3.88 -11.00 -16.20
C VAL A 187 2.51 -11.66 -16.33
N PHE A 188 1.66 -11.14 -17.22
CA PHE A 188 0.37 -11.74 -17.55
C PHE A 188 -0.09 -11.33 -18.94
N ILE A 189 -1.11 -11.99 -19.47
CA ILE A 189 -1.80 -11.57 -20.70
C ILE A 189 -3.03 -10.76 -20.32
N ASN A 190 -3.14 -9.54 -20.82
CA ASN A 190 -4.33 -8.73 -20.65
C ASN A 190 -5.46 -9.27 -21.54
N ASN A 191 -6.59 -9.67 -20.96
CA ASN A 191 -7.74 -10.14 -21.73
C ASN A 191 -8.45 -9.01 -22.49
N GLY A 192 -8.19 -7.75 -22.14
CA GLY A 192 -8.76 -6.59 -22.85
C GLY A 192 -8.27 -6.44 -24.28
N ASP A 193 -6.97 -6.67 -24.54
CA ASP A 193 -6.36 -6.53 -25.86
C ASP A 193 -5.48 -7.71 -26.31
N GLY A 194 -5.38 -8.76 -25.49
CA GLY A 194 -4.58 -9.96 -25.75
C GLY A 194 -3.07 -9.76 -25.63
N LYS A 195 -2.59 -8.60 -25.16
CA LYS A 195 -1.15 -8.31 -25.08
C LYS A 195 -0.54 -8.77 -23.76
N GLU A 196 0.74 -9.13 -23.82
CA GLU A 196 1.53 -9.36 -22.62
C GLU A 196 1.78 -8.03 -21.90
N VAL A 197 1.53 -8.02 -20.60
CA VAL A 197 1.82 -6.90 -19.70
C VAL A 197 2.93 -7.32 -18.75
N LYS A 198 3.91 -6.44 -18.57
CA LYS A 198 5.00 -6.59 -17.60
C LYS A 198 4.95 -5.45 -16.61
N ILE A 199 5.04 -5.78 -15.33
CA ILE A 199 5.07 -4.80 -14.25
C ILE A 199 6.32 -5.07 -13.41
N ASP A 200 7.26 -4.13 -13.47
CA ASP A 200 8.44 -4.14 -12.62
C ASP A 200 8.07 -3.64 -11.21
N LEU A 201 8.17 -4.52 -10.24
CA LEU A 201 7.91 -4.22 -8.84
C LEU A 201 9.25 -3.89 -8.16
N LYS A 202 9.77 -2.68 -8.43
CA LYS A 202 11.04 -2.20 -7.87
C LYS A 202 10.92 -1.93 -6.36
N ASP A 203 12.09 -1.77 -5.72
CA ASP A 203 12.43 -1.53 -4.29
C ASP A 203 11.45 -0.72 -3.42
N ASN A 204 10.43 -0.05 -3.98
CA ASN A 204 9.44 0.73 -3.24
C ASN A 204 8.23 -0.08 -2.76
N TYR A 205 8.05 -1.34 -3.18
CA TYR A 205 6.91 -2.11 -2.67
C TYR A 205 6.94 -2.24 -1.15
N THR A 206 8.11 -2.21 -0.49
CA THR A 206 8.23 -2.22 0.98
C THR A 206 8.14 -0.84 1.62
N ASN A 207 8.15 0.24 0.83
CA ASN A 207 8.00 1.59 1.39
C ASN A 207 6.59 1.75 1.95
N THR A 208 6.43 2.74 2.82
CA THR A 208 5.12 3.24 3.26
C THR A 208 4.14 3.38 2.10
N HIS A 209 4.61 3.92 0.97
CA HIS A 209 3.80 4.18 -0.20
C HIS A 209 4.44 3.58 -1.44
N ALA A 210 3.66 2.83 -2.22
CA ALA A 210 4.11 2.20 -3.46
C ALA A 210 3.06 2.34 -4.56
N GLU A 211 3.50 2.58 -5.79
CA GLU A 211 2.62 2.64 -6.97
C GLU A 211 2.89 1.45 -7.88
N ILE A 212 1.83 0.82 -8.37
CA ILE A 212 1.85 -0.17 -9.43
C ILE A 212 1.56 0.55 -10.73
N LYS A 213 2.53 0.55 -11.65
CA LYS A 213 2.48 1.28 -12.92
C LYS A 213 2.57 0.34 -14.10
N LEU A 214 1.84 0.67 -15.17
CA LEU A 214 2.05 0.09 -16.50
C LEU A 214 3.30 0.68 -17.16
N ASP A 215 3.76 0.08 -18.26
CA ASP A 215 4.94 0.52 -19.01
C ASP A 215 4.85 1.96 -19.52
N ASN A 216 3.64 2.48 -19.75
CA ASN A 216 3.40 3.87 -20.13
C ASN A 216 3.42 4.86 -18.95
N GLY A 217 3.73 4.38 -17.73
CA GLY A 217 3.76 5.17 -16.50
C GLY A 217 2.40 5.37 -15.83
N HIS A 218 1.31 4.86 -16.40
CA HIS A 218 -0.03 4.97 -15.83
C HIS A 218 -0.14 4.17 -14.53
N VAL A 219 -0.55 4.82 -13.45
CA VAL A 219 -0.76 4.18 -12.13
C VAL A 219 -2.09 3.43 -12.15
N VAL A 220 -2.04 2.12 -11.90
CA VAL A 220 -3.22 1.25 -11.87
C VAL A 220 -3.62 0.82 -10.47
N ALA A 221 -2.66 0.84 -9.55
CA ALA A 221 -2.93 0.64 -8.13
C ALA A 221 -1.88 1.35 -7.27
N CYS A 222 -2.24 1.60 -6.02
CA CYS A 222 -1.41 2.23 -5.01
C CYS A 222 -1.54 1.48 -3.69
N ILE A 223 -0.41 1.27 -3.02
CA ILE A 223 -0.31 0.63 -1.71
C ILE A 223 0.09 1.71 -0.71
N ASP A 224 -0.67 1.83 0.38
CA ASP A 224 -0.40 2.75 1.47
C ASP A 224 -0.43 2.01 2.82
N ARG A 225 0.71 1.99 3.50
CA ARG A 225 0.92 1.33 4.80
C ARG A 225 0.81 2.28 5.99
N ASP A 226 0.89 3.60 5.78
CA ASP A 226 0.80 4.59 6.87
C ASP A 226 -0.58 5.26 6.96
N PHE A 227 -1.50 4.91 6.06
CA PHE A 227 -2.83 5.48 5.92
C PHE A 227 -3.58 5.67 7.26
N TRP A 228 -3.37 4.80 8.26
CA TRP A 228 -4.03 4.89 9.59
C TRP A 228 -3.06 4.93 10.80
N SER A 229 -1.74 4.90 10.57
CA SER A 229 -0.71 4.90 11.62
C SER A 229 -0.78 6.15 12.53
N GLY A 230 -1.29 7.27 12.03
CA GLY A 230 -1.49 8.50 12.80
C GLY A 230 -2.76 8.53 13.67
N ARG A 231 -3.61 7.50 13.64
CA ARG A 231 -4.92 7.51 14.33
C ARG A 231 -5.18 6.33 15.28
N ASN A 232 -4.27 5.37 15.45
CA ASN A 232 -4.50 4.15 16.26
C ASN A 232 -5.74 3.33 15.85
N LEU A 233 -6.24 3.49 14.62
CA LEU A 233 -7.52 2.92 14.22
C LEU A 233 -7.38 1.64 13.33
N LEU A 234 -6.21 1.39 12.73
CA LEU A 234 -5.84 0.08 12.16
C LEU A 234 -4.69 -0.50 12.98
N GLY A 235 -4.70 -1.80 13.23
CA GLY A 235 -3.61 -2.48 13.94
C GLY A 235 -2.30 -2.36 13.13
N ALA A 236 -1.15 -2.50 13.81
CA ALA A 236 0.21 -2.32 13.27
C ALA A 236 0.61 -3.26 12.10
N ASN A 237 -0.34 -3.97 11.50
CA ASN A 237 -0.14 -4.94 10.44
C ASN A 237 -1.26 -4.82 9.39
N GLN A 238 -1.61 -3.64 8.91
CA GLN A 238 -2.58 -3.44 7.82
C GLN A 238 -2.10 -2.39 6.83
N TYR A 239 -2.47 -2.56 5.56
CA TYR A 239 -2.22 -1.58 4.50
C TYR A 239 -3.44 -1.49 3.58
N MET A 240 -3.58 -0.33 2.94
CA MET A 240 -4.61 -0.10 1.96
C MET A 240 -4.08 -0.32 0.54
N LEU A 241 -4.89 -0.96 -0.30
CA LEU A 241 -4.65 -1.12 -1.73
C LEU A 241 -5.76 -0.38 -2.48
N THR A 242 -5.42 0.76 -3.11
CA THR A 242 -6.33 1.55 -3.93
C THR A 242 -6.14 1.19 -5.40
N ILE A 243 -7.21 0.90 -6.11
CA ILE A 243 -7.21 0.31 -7.46
C ILE A 243 -8.00 1.23 -8.40
N ALA A 244 -7.44 1.51 -9.58
CA ALA A 244 -8.04 2.37 -10.59
C ALA A 244 -9.26 1.70 -11.26
N PRO A 245 -10.28 2.48 -11.69
CA PRO A 245 -11.33 1.97 -12.57
C PRO A 245 -10.75 1.34 -13.84
N GLY A 246 -11.31 0.22 -14.31
CA GLY A 246 -10.81 -0.52 -15.47
C GLY A 246 -9.65 -1.48 -15.17
N MET A 247 -9.18 -1.55 -13.92
CA MET A 247 -8.20 -2.54 -13.45
C MET A 247 -8.90 -3.72 -12.77
N ASP A 248 -8.35 -4.93 -12.95
CA ASP A 248 -8.79 -6.14 -12.25
C ASP A 248 -8.38 -6.15 -10.78
N ILE A 249 -9.38 -6.15 -9.90
CA ILE A 249 -9.22 -6.13 -8.46
C ILE A 249 -8.54 -7.42 -7.96
N ALA A 250 -8.97 -8.57 -8.48
CA ALA A 250 -8.44 -9.87 -8.08
C ALA A 250 -7.00 -10.05 -8.54
N LEU A 251 -6.64 -9.52 -9.71
CA LEU A 251 -5.26 -9.47 -10.19
C LEU A 251 -4.37 -8.62 -9.27
N CYS A 252 -4.83 -7.45 -8.81
CA CYS A 252 -4.10 -6.64 -7.84
C CYS A 252 -3.89 -7.37 -6.51
N VAL A 253 -4.92 -8.06 -6.00
CA VAL A 253 -4.79 -8.91 -4.82
C VAL A 253 -3.79 -10.04 -5.05
N ALA A 254 -3.84 -10.70 -6.21
CA ALA A 254 -2.90 -11.76 -6.57
C ALA A 254 -1.44 -11.27 -6.58
N MET A 255 -1.19 -10.08 -7.14
CA MET A 255 0.13 -9.44 -7.11
C MET A 255 0.61 -9.24 -5.67
N CYS A 256 -0.21 -8.64 -4.81
CA CYS A 256 0.13 -8.45 -3.40
C CYS A 256 0.43 -9.78 -2.68
N LEU A 257 -0.41 -10.80 -2.86
CA LEU A 257 -0.24 -12.10 -2.23
C LEU A 257 1.07 -12.79 -2.62
N ALA A 258 1.39 -12.80 -3.91
CA ALA A 258 2.60 -13.42 -4.43
C ALA A 258 3.87 -12.66 -4.01
N MET A 259 3.80 -11.33 -3.95
CA MET A 259 4.90 -10.50 -3.49
C MET A 259 5.22 -10.69 -2.02
N ASP A 260 4.19 -10.73 -1.16
CA ASP A 260 4.37 -10.93 0.28
C ASP A 260 5.05 -12.28 0.58
N GLU A 261 4.66 -13.35 -0.13
CA GLU A 261 5.30 -14.67 0.02
C GLU A 261 6.76 -14.69 -0.49
N ARG A 262 7.05 -13.99 -1.59
CA ARG A 262 8.42 -13.86 -2.09
C ARG A 262 9.31 -13.08 -1.11
N MET A 263 8.79 -12.02 -0.49
CA MET A 263 9.54 -11.25 0.50
C MET A 263 9.80 -12.04 1.78
N LYS A 264 8.84 -12.88 2.21
CA LYS A 264 8.99 -13.80 3.34
C LYS A 264 10.14 -14.78 3.11
N GLN A 265 10.21 -15.42 1.94
CA GLN A 265 11.30 -16.36 1.63
C GLN A 265 12.69 -15.72 1.55
N ARG A 266 12.79 -14.42 1.26
CA ARG A 266 14.08 -13.71 1.20
C ARG A 266 14.65 -13.42 2.59
N ASN A 267 13.80 -13.18 3.58
CA ASN A 267 14.20 -12.74 4.91
C ASN A 267 14.46 -13.92 5.89
N ASN A 268 14.15 -15.16 5.48
CA ASN A 268 14.46 -16.40 6.19
C ASN A 268 15.70 -17.07 5.60
#